data_AF-A0A842Y544-F1
#
_entry.id   AF-A0A842Y544-F1
#
_cell.length_a   1.000
_cell.length_b   1.000
_cell.length_c   1.000
_cell.angle_alpha   90.00
_cell.angle_beta   90.00
_cell.angle_gamma   90.00
#
_symmetry.space_group_name_H-M   'P 1'
#
loop_
_entity.id
_entity.type
_entity.pdbx_description
1 polymer ?
#
loop_
_entity_poly.entity_id
_entity_poly.type
_entity_poly.pdbx_seq_one_letter_code
_entity_poly.pdbx_strand_id
1 'polypeptide(L)' 'RSYLLLLGLGHKGLPKDLFERARYHLDITGKSISLETCTAIGAIPAMLSAYKQN' A
#
# COMPACT_ATOMS: atom_id res chain seq x y z
N ARG A 1 1.56 -9.85 -15.97
CA ARG A 1 0.59 -8.86 -15.45
C ARG A 1 1.39 -7.82 -14.68
N SER A 2 1.23 -6.54 -15.00
CA SER A 2 1.79 -5.43 -14.23
C SER A 2 0.75 -4.92 -13.23
N TYR A 3 1.22 -4.35 -12.12
CA TYR A 3 0.36 -3.74 -11.09
C TYR A 3 0.91 -2.35 -10.76
N LEU A 4 0.01 -1.42 -10.49
CA LEU A 4 0.34 -0.07 -10.01
C LEU A 4 -0.09 0.03 -8.55
N LEU A 5 0.85 0.38 -7.68
CA LEU A 5 0.60 0.68 -6.28
C LEU A 5 0.66 2.19 -6.10
N LEU A 6 -0.41 2.77 -5.55
CA LEU A 6 -0.48 4.19 -5.22
C LEU A 6 -0.16 4.33 -3.72
N LEU A 7 0.88 5.09 -3.39
CA LEU A 7 1.33 5.31 -2.02
C LEU A 7 1.28 6.80 -1.68
N GLY A 8 0.74 7.10 -0.50
CA GLY A 8 0.65 8.46 0.01
C GLY A 8 2.00 9.02 0.48
N LEU A 9 2.09 10.34 0.55
CA LEU A 9 3.27 11.06 1.04
C LEU A 9 3.20 11.24 2.57
N GLY A 10 3.62 10.22 3.31
CA GLY A 10 3.63 10.23 4.77
C GLY A 10 2.28 10.63 5.38
N HIS A 11 2.30 11.55 6.35
CA HIS A 11 1.09 12.05 7.03
C HIS A 11 0.03 12.67 6.12
N LYS A 12 0.40 13.12 4.91
CA LYS A 12 -0.56 13.70 3.96
C LYS A 12 -1.40 12.64 3.24
N GLY A 13 -0.93 11.40 3.21
CA GLY A 13 -1.62 10.33 2.48
C GLY A 13 -1.69 10.58 0.97
N LEU A 14 -2.70 9.98 0.33
CA LEU A 14 -3.03 10.22 -1.08
C LEU A 14 -4.06 11.35 -1.19
N PRO A 15 -4.00 12.17 -2.27
CA PRO A 15 -5.10 13.05 -2.63
C PRO A 15 -6.43 12.28 -2.72
N LYS A 16 -7.52 12.91 -2.25
CA LYS A 16 -8.84 12.26 -2.14
C LYS A 16 -9.33 11.70 -3.48
N ASP A 17 -9.16 12.45 -4.55
CA ASP A 17 -9.55 12.06 -5.90
C ASP A 17 -8.76 10.83 -6.40
N LEU A 18 -7.48 10.73 -6.04
CA LEU A 18 -6.65 9.58 -6.39
C LEU A 18 -7.01 8.35 -5.54
N PHE A 19 -7.31 8.57 -4.26
CA PHE A 19 -7.78 7.51 -3.36
C PHE A 19 -9.10 6.91 -3.87
N GLU A 20 -10.09 7.73 -4.19
CA GLU A 20 -11.42 7.28 -4.67
C GLU A 20 -11.37 6.57 -6.05
N ARG A 21 -10.34 6.83 -6.87
CA ARG A 21 -10.12 6.14 -8.15
C ARG A 21 -9.54 4.74 -7.99
N ALA A 22 -8.90 4.43 -6.86
CA ALA A 22 -8.30 3.13 -6.65
C ALA A 22 -9.38 2.06 -6.47
N ARG A 23 -9.36 1.02 -7.32
CA ARG A 23 -10.34 -0.07 -7.25
C ARG A 23 -10.25 -0.88 -5.95
N TYR A 24 -9.06 -0.93 -5.35
CA TYR A 24 -8.77 -1.71 -4.16
C TYR A 24 -7.96 -0.86 -3.19
N HIS A 25 -8.26 -0.99 -1.90
CA HIS A 25 -7.51 -0.39 -0.82
C HIS A 25 -6.86 -1.50 0.00
N LEU A 26 -5.57 -1.35 0.29
CA LEU A 26 -4.77 -2.35 0.97
C LEU A 26 -4.16 -1.74 2.24
N ASP A 27 -4.50 -2.31 3.39
CA ASP A 27 -3.76 -2.11 4.64
C ASP A 27 -2.86 -3.33 4.88
N ILE A 28 -1.57 -3.20 4.58
CA ILE A 28 -0.60 -4.29 4.77
C ILE A 28 -0.29 -4.60 6.24
N THR A 29 -0.66 -3.71 7.16
CA THR A 29 -0.39 -3.89 8.60
C THR A 29 -1.49 -4.69 9.28
N GLY A 30 -2.70 -4.72 8.70
CA GLY A 30 -3.91 -5.28 9.33
C GLY A 30 -4.30 -4.59 10.65
N LYS A 31 -3.68 -3.45 10.96
CA LYS A 31 -3.79 -2.73 12.24
C LYS A 31 -4.00 -1.23 12.05
N SER A 32 -4.18 -0.78 10.81
CA SER A 32 -4.33 0.65 10.45
C SER A 32 -3.18 1.52 10.94
N ILE A 33 -1.95 0.98 10.88
CA ILE A 33 -0.74 1.69 11.28
C ILE A 33 -0.09 2.31 10.04
N SER A 34 0.24 3.61 10.12
CA SER A 34 1.00 4.27 9.06
C SER A 34 2.46 3.86 9.12
N LEU A 35 3.02 3.54 7.96
CA LEU A 35 4.45 3.33 7.78
C LEU A 35 5.09 4.55 7.10
N GLU A 36 6.41 4.72 7.29
CA GLU A 36 7.20 5.61 6.45
C GLU A 36 7.17 5.09 5.00
N THR A 37 7.19 5.99 4.01
CA THR A 37 6.94 5.64 2.61
C THR A 37 7.92 4.60 2.06
N CYS A 38 9.22 4.72 2.34
CA CYS A 38 10.24 3.77 1.91
C CYS A 38 10.06 2.40 2.59
N THR A 39 9.70 2.42 3.88
CA THR A 39 9.35 1.22 4.64
C THR A 39 8.14 0.51 4.02
N ALA A 40 7.09 1.26 3.65
CA ALA A 40 5.93 0.72 2.95
C ALA A 40 6.31 0.12 1.59
N ILE A 41 7.12 0.82 0.79
CA ILE A 41 7.59 0.35 -0.53
C ILE A 41 8.31 -1.00 -0.41
N GLY A 42 9.12 -1.20 0.63
CA GLY A 42 9.79 -2.48 0.88
C GLY A 42 8.88 -3.56 1.46
N ALA A 43 8.01 -3.21 2.41
CA ALA A 43 7.17 -4.18 3.12
C ALA A 43 6.05 -4.77 2.23
N ILE A 44 5.43 -3.96 1.36
CA ILE A 44 4.34 -4.41 0.48
C ILE A 44 4.73 -5.62 -0.37
N PRO A 45 5.79 -5.59 -1.19
CA PRO A 45 6.14 -6.74 -2.03
C PRO A 45 6.57 -7.95 -1.20
N ALA A 46 7.21 -7.76 -0.05
CA ALA A 46 7.58 -8.85 0.85
C ALA A 46 6.35 -9.61 1.37
N MET A 47 5.34 -8.88 1.85
CA MET A 47 4.09 -9.46 2.33
C MET A 47 3.29 -10.13 1.21
N LEU A 48 3.17 -9.48 0.04
CA LEU A 48 2.48 -10.07 -1.12
C LEU A 48 3.15 -11.38 -1.58
N SER A 49 4.48 -11.45 -1.51
CA SER A 49 5.23 -12.68 -1.81
C SER A 49 4.90 -13.79 -0.81
N ALA A 50 4.85 -13.48 0.48
CA ALA A 50 4.51 -14.43 1.53
C ALA A 50 3.08 -14.99 1.37
N TYR A 51 2.11 -14.14 1.00
CA TYR A 51 0.73 -14.59 0.77
C TYR A 51 0.55 -15.42 -0.50
N LYS A 52 1.41 -15.24 -1.52
CA LYS A 52 1.33 -16.00 -2.77
C LYS A 52 1.82 -17.45 -2.65
N GLN A 53 2.46 -17.82 -1.55
CA GLN A 53 2.97 -19.18 -1.30
C GLN A 53 1.99 -20.09 -0.55
N ASN A 54 0.76 -19.63 -0.29
CA ASN A 54 -0.38 -20.47 0.11
C ASN A 54 -1.37 -20.60 -1.05
#